data_AF-A0A3D5SB45-F1
#
_entry.id   AF-A0A3D5SB45-F1
#
_cell.length_a   1.000
_cell.length_b   1.000
_cell.length_c   1.000
_cell.angle_alpha   90.00
_cell.angle_beta   90.00
_cell.angle_gamma   90.00
#
_symmetry.space_group_name_H-M   'P 1'
#
loop_
_entity.id
_entity.type
_entity.pdbx_description
1 polymer ?
#
loop_
_entity_poly.entity_id
_entity_poly.type
_entity_poly.pdbx_seq_one_letter_code
_entity_poly.pdbx_strand_id
1 'polypeptide(L)'
;DFGAIDALRDMKKLIEQQVKRQNLSNNIKLGAGGIREIEFIVQSFQLIHGGRITDFQQPNLLQMLPLLNQAECLSVIETNKLSEAYHFLRNTEHALQGWRDEQTQSLPNDSLSLERLAFALDCESVEKFDQVLRRHRNNVSEVFSSIVTSDEDALAEDDEQAELLIFWRWFWLSDNLDVIESAVDNVFASAENNDEYKNELIAINDEQIKLLASFRSSRKLLSMEKQGRDRLDKLMPLLLYLCNQVDEPFIALQRVMPFIESVLRRTAYLALLIETP
;
A
#
# COMPACT_ATOMS: atom_id res chain seq x y z
N ASP A 1 16.66 1.73 12.07
CA ASP A 1 16.11 2.63 11.06
C ASP A 1 14.67 2.90 11.47
N PHE A 2 14.48 3.80 12.46
CA PHE A 2 13.21 3.88 13.20
C PHE A 2 12.08 4.44 12.33
N GLY A 3 12.37 5.37 11.42
CA GLY A 3 11.36 6.02 10.58
C GLY A 3 10.66 5.13 9.54
N ALA A 4 11.30 4.06 9.07
CA ALA A 4 10.68 3.14 8.10
C ALA A 4 9.68 2.18 8.77
N ILE A 5 10.00 1.72 9.98
CA ILE A 5 9.12 0.85 10.77
C ILE A 5 7.90 1.64 11.24
N ASP A 6 8.06 2.89 11.67
CA ASP A 6 6.93 3.74 12.05
C ASP A 6 5.99 4.02 10.86
N ALA A 7 6.55 4.25 9.66
CA ALA A 7 5.73 4.41 8.44
C ALA A 7 4.89 3.16 8.15
N LEU A 8 5.45 1.96 8.36
CA LEU A 8 4.72 0.70 8.20
C LEU A 8 3.60 0.54 9.23
N ARG A 9 3.82 0.96 10.49
CA ARG A 9 2.76 0.96 11.51
C ARG A 9 1.61 1.87 11.13
N ASP A 10 1.91 3.09 10.69
CA ASP A 10 0.90 4.07 10.28
C ASP A 10 0.05 3.52 9.13
N MET A 11 0.67 2.89 8.13
CA MET A 11 -0.04 2.26 7.02
C MET A 11 -0.91 1.07 7.43
N LYS A 12 -0.40 0.22 8.34
CA LYS A 12 -1.19 -0.89 8.87
C LYS A 12 -2.48 -0.37 9.51
N LYS A 13 -2.38 0.68 10.33
CA LYS A 13 -3.53 1.32 10.98
C LYS A 13 -4.54 1.85 9.95
N LEU A 14 -4.08 2.48 8.87
CA LEU A 14 -4.98 2.96 7.81
C LEU A 14 -5.73 1.84 7.11
N ILE A 15 -5.05 0.74 6.77
CA ILE A 15 -5.72 -0.41 6.15
C ILE A 15 -6.84 -0.91 7.07
N GLU A 16 -6.56 -1.06 8.36
CA GLU A 16 -7.55 -1.51 9.35
C GLU A 16 -8.71 -0.52 9.54
N GLN A 17 -8.44 0.78 9.53
CA GLN A 17 -9.45 1.83 9.68
C GLN A 17 -10.34 1.94 8.43
N GLN A 18 -9.76 1.86 7.23
CA GLN A 18 -10.49 1.92 5.96
C GLN A 18 -11.51 0.78 5.87
N VAL A 19 -11.10 -0.45 6.23
CA VAL A 19 -12.00 -1.62 6.27
C VAL A 19 -13.24 -1.35 7.12
N LYS A 20 -13.04 -0.75 8.30
CA LYS A 20 -14.12 -0.44 9.26
C LYS A 20 -15.03 0.68 8.75
N ARG A 21 -14.45 1.79 8.27
CA ARG A 21 -15.19 2.98 7.82
C ARG A 21 -16.08 2.70 6.61
N GLN A 22 -15.57 1.95 5.64
CA GLN A 22 -16.25 1.75 4.36
C GLN A 22 -17.09 0.44 4.31
N ASN A 23 -17.18 -0.29 5.42
CA ASN A 23 -17.91 -1.57 5.53
C ASN A 23 -17.56 -2.56 4.40
N LEU A 24 -16.25 -2.71 4.13
CA LEU A 24 -15.72 -3.47 2.98
C LEU A 24 -15.73 -5.00 3.19
N SER A 25 -16.60 -5.50 4.07
CA SER A 25 -16.70 -6.94 4.41
C SER A 25 -16.94 -7.81 3.17
N ASN A 26 -17.66 -7.31 2.18
CA ASN A 26 -17.95 -8.01 0.92
C ASN A 26 -16.91 -7.78 -0.19
N ASN A 27 -15.86 -6.99 0.05
CA ASN A 27 -14.80 -6.76 -0.95
C ASN A 27 -13.64 -7.74 -0.74
N ILE A 28 -13.31 -8.53 -1.77
CA ILE A 28 -12.27 -9.57 -1.67
C ILE A 28 -10.84 -9.03 -1.61
N LYS A 29 -10.62 -7.81 -2.08
CA LYS A 29 -9.30 -7.15 -2.09
C LYS A 29 -9.09 -6.29 -0.85
N LEU A 30 -10.10 -5.50 -0.54
CA LEU A 30 -10.05 -4.44 0.46
C LEU A 30 -10.61 -4.83 1.82
N GLY A 31 -11.43 -5.88 1.90
CA GLY A 31 -11.97 -6.36 3.17
C GLY A 31 -10.91 -6.99 4.05
N ALA A 32 -11.23 -7.18 5.34
CA ALA A 32 -10.35 -7.85 6.29
C ALA A 32 -9.91 -9.22 5.78
N GLY A 33 -8.60 -9.48 5.82
CA GLY A 33 -7.99 -10.70 5.30
C GLY A 33 -7.97 -10.79 3.78
N GLY A 34 -8.20 -9.67 3.09
CA GLY A 34 -8.21 -9.58 1.63
C GLY A 34 -6.82 -9.56 1.01
N ILE A 35 -6.78 -9.47 -0.32
CA ILE A 35 -5.54 -9.49 -1.12
C ILE A 35 -4.57 -8.39 -0.68
N ARG A 36 -5.08 -7.19 -0.35
CA ARG A 36 -4.26 -6.05 0.07
C ARG A 36 -3.47 -6.32 1.36
N GLU A 37 -4.05 -7.03 2.32
CA GLU A 37 -3.33 -7.41 3.54
C GLU A 37 -2.16 -8.34 3.21
N ILE A 38 -2.32 -9.28 2.28
CA ILE A 38 -1.23 -10.17 1.84
C ILE A 38 -0.12 -9.38 1.15
N GLU A 39 -0.48 -8.45 0.26
CA GLU A 39 0.47 -7.56 -0.42
C GLU A 39 1.25 -6.73 0.60
N PHE A 40 0.56 -6.14 1.59
CA PHE A 40 1.18 -5.37 2.65
C PHE A 40 2.16 -6.21 3.48
N ILE A 41 1.78 -7.43 3.86
CA ILE A 41 2.64 -8.36 4.60
C ILE A 41 3.97 -8.54 3.85
N VAL A 42 3.90 -8.93 2.57
CA VAL A 42 5.10 -9.21 1.78
C VAL A 42 5.92 -7.93 1.57
N GLN A 43 5.29 -6.83 1.16
CA GLN A 43 5.96 -5.55 0.92
C GLN A 43 6.62 -4.98 2.17
N SER A 44 6.03 -5.18 3.35
CA SER A 44 6.62 -4.72 4.61
C SER A 44 8.02 -5.30 4.83
N PHE A 45 8.20 -6.59 4.57
CA PHE A 45 9.51 -7.24 4.66
C PHE A 45 10.47 -6.75 3.57
N GLN A 46 9.98 -6.52 2.35
CA GLN A 46 10.79 -5.96 1.27
C GLN A 46 11.30 -4.55 1.61
N LEU A 47 10.46 -3.71 2.21
CA LEU A 47 10.85 -2.37 2.64
C LEU A 47 11.83 -2.39 3.82
N ILE A 48 11.64 -3.29 4.79
CA ILE A 48 12.53 -3.38 5.96
C ILE A 48 13.89 -3.98 5.59
N HIS A 49 13.92 -4.99 4.72
CA HIS A 49 15.11 -5.81 4.49
C HIS A 49 15.68 -5.75 3.08
N GLY A 50 14.94 -5.28 2.07
CA GLY A 50 15.34 -5.28 0.65
C GLY A 50 16.57 -4.44 0.32
N GLY A 51 16.92 -3.47 1.18
CA GLY A 51 18.18 -2.72 1.06
C GLY A 51 19.42 -3.52 1.48
N ARG A 52 19.25 -4.64 2.20
CA ARG A 52 20.35 -5.50 2.70
C ARG A 52 20.32 -6.91 2.09
N ILE A 53 19.12 -7.43 1.85
CA ILE A 53 18.89 -8.75 1.28
C ILE A 53 18.39 -8.52 -0.16
N THR A 54 19.28 -8.64 -1.14
CA THR A 54 18.95 -8.37 -2.55
C THR A 54 17.82 -9.26 -3.07
N ASP A 55 17.73 -10.50 -2.58
CA ASP A 55 16.65 -11.43 -2.94
C ASP A 55 15.26 -10.90 -2.55
N PHE A 56 15.18 -10.02 -1.55
CA PHE A 56 13.91 -9.38 -1.14
C PHE A 56 13.45 -8.29 -2.11
N GLN A 57 14.22 -7.99 -3.16
CA GLN A 57 13.79 -7.09 -4.25
C GLN A 57 12.95 -7.83 -5.31
N GLN A 58 12.67 -9.12 -5.13
CA GLN A 58 11.81 -9.91 -6.00
C GLN A 58 10.39 -9.31 -6.09
N PRO A 59 9.95 -8.78 -7.24
CA PRO A 59 8.64 -8.13 -7.34
C PRO A 59 7.44 -9.09 -7.29
N ASN A 60 7.63 -10.38 -7.63
CA ASN A 60 6.53 -11.33 -7.63
C ASN A 60 6.22 -11.87 -6.23
N LEU A 61 5.02 -11.57 -5.72
CA LEU A 61 4.55 -11.97 -4.38
C LEU A 61 4.71 -13.47 -4.10
N LEU A 62 4.29 -14.32 -5.02
CA LEU A 62 4.35 -15.78 -4.85
C LEU A 62 5.78 -16.31 -4.86
N GLN A 63 6.69 -15.66 -5.60
CA GLN A 63 8.12 -15.99 -5.56
C GLN A 63 8.81 -15.42 -4.32
N MET A 64 8.27 -14.34 -3.73
CA MET A 64 8.79 -13.72 -2.53
C MET A 64 8.48 -14.52 -1.26
N LEU A 65 7.29 -15.13 -1.17
CA LEU A 65 6.87 -15.94 -0.02
C LEU A 65 7.89 -17.04 0.40
N PRO A 66 8.43 -17.87 -0.51
CA PRO A 66 9.50 -18.82 -0.18
C PRO A 66 10.77 -18.16 0.34
N LEU A 67 11.13 -16.98 -0.15
CA LEU A 67 12.33 -16.24 0.28
C LEU A 67 12.15 -15.70 1.71
N LEU A 68 10.93 -15.23 2.05
CA LEU A 68 10.60 -14.82 3.41
C LEU A 68 10.70 -15.99 4.41
N ASN A 69 10.28 -17.18 4.00
CA ASN A 69 10.43 -18.40 4.81
C ASN A 69 11.90 -18.80 4.98
N GLN A 70 12.69 -18.80 3.90
CA GLN A 70 14.12 -19.12 3.96
C GLN A 70 14.91 -18.17 4.85
N ALA A 71 14.48 -16.91 4.93
CA ALA A 71 15.05 -15.89 5.79
C ALA A 71 14.42 -15.86 7.21
N GLU A 72 13.61 -16.86 7.57
CA GLU A 72 12.94 -17.00 8.87
C GLU A 72 12.03 -15.81 9.25
N CYS A 73 11.61 -15.02 8.26
CA CYS A 73 10.73 -13.87 8.45
C CYS A 73 9.26 -14.31 8.59
N LEU A 74 8.91 -15.43 7.96
CA LEU A 74 7.62 -16.12 8.09
C LEU A 74 7.89 -17.59 8.34
N SER A 75 7.07 -18.24 9.16
CA SER A 75 7.10 -19.69 9.30
C SER A 75 6.61 -20.38 8.03
N VAL A 76 6.95 -21.67 7.88
CA VAL A 76 6.41 -22.53 6.80
C VAL A 76 4.88 -22.53 6.80
N ILE A 77 4.26 -22.52 7.98
CA ILE A 77 2.80 -22.54 8.14
C ILE A 77 2.19 -21.23 7.62
N GLU A 78 2.74 -20.08 8.04
CA GLU A 78 2.26 -18.77 7.58
C GLU A 78 2.44 -18.58 6.08
N THR A 79 3.59 -19.02 5.56
CA THR A 79 3.89 -18.97 4.12
C THR A 79 2.87 -19.76 3.30
N ASN A 80 2.53 -20.98 3.74
CA ASN A 80 1.52 -21.80 3.07
C ASN A 80 0.13 -21.17 3.19
N LYS A 81 -0.26 -20.69 4.38
CA LYS A 81 -1.52 -19.99 4.61
C LYS A 81 -1.70 -18.80 3.65
N LEU A 82 -0.68 -17.95 3.51
CA LEU A 82 -0.70 -16.78 2.65
C LEU A 82 -0.73 -17.15 1.16
N SER A 83 0.07 -18.14 0.74
CA SER A 83 0.09 -18.61 -0.65
C SER A 83 -1.28 -19.17 -1.07
N GLU A 84 -1.86 -20.06 -0.27
CA GLU A 84 -3.18 -20.64 -0.54
C GLU A 84 -4.28 -19.57 -0.53
N ALA A 85 -4.24 -18.63 0.42
CA ALA A 85 -5.18 -17.52 0.48
C ALA A 85 -5.06 -16.60 -0.75
N TYR A 86 -3.84 -16.24 -1.16
CA TYR A 86 -3.62 -15.41 -2.33
C TYR A 86 -4.16 -16.06 -3.60
N HIS A 87 -3.89 -17.35 -3.82
CA HIS A 87 -4.44 -18.09 -4.95
C HIS A 87 -5.98 -18.11 -4.92
N PHE A 88 -6.59 -18.43 -3.78
CA PHE A 88 -8.04 -18.49 -3.68
C PHE A 88 -8.71 -17.12 -3.92
N LEU A 89 -8.18 -16.07 -3.30
CA LEU A 89 -8.72 -14.72 -3.43
C LEU A 89 -8.53 -14.15 -4.84
N ARG A 90 -7.38 -14.37 -5.49
CA ARG A 90 -7.15 -13.96 -6.88
C ARG A 90 -8.02 -14.73 -7.86
N ASN A 91 -8.22 -16.04 -7.66
CA ASN A 91 -9.16 -16.81 -8.48
C ASN A 91 -10.60 -16.30 -8.29
N THR A 92 -10.97 -15.94 -7.06
CA THR A 92 -12.28 -15.32 -6.78
C THR A 92 -12.41 -13.97 -7.51
N GLU A 93 -11.38 -13.13 -7.48
CA GLU A 93 -11.34 -11.86 -8.23
C GLU A 93 -11.51 -12.07 -9.73
N HIS A 94 -10.76 -13.00 -10.30
CA HIS A 94 -10.84 -13.32 -11.72
C HIS A 94 -12.21 -13.88 -12.11
N ALA A 95 -12.83 -14.69 -11.26
CA ALA A 95 -14.17 -15.20 -11.50
C ALA A 95 -15.24 -14.09 -11.44
N LEU A 96 -15.11 -13.15 -10.50
CA LEU A 96 -15.97 -11.96 -10.41
C LEU A 96 -15.86 -11.10 -11.66
N GLN A 97 -14.63 -10.84 -12.13
CA GLN A 97 -14.36 -10.00 -13.30
C GLN A 97 -14.78 -10.68 -14.60
N GLY A 98 -14.52 -11.98 -14.72
CA GLY A 98 -14.79 -12.77 -15.92
C GLY A 98 -16.28 -12.98 -16.22
N TRP A 99 -17.18 -12.78 -15.25
CA TRP A 99 -18.62 -12.90 -15.51
C TRP A 99 -19.09 -11.82 -16.50
N ARG A 100 -18.88 -10.54 -16.16
CA ARG A 100 -19.43 -9.40 -16.89
C ARG A 100 -18.40 -8.60 -17.68
N ASP A 101 -17.14 -9.05 -17.67
CA ASP A 101 -16.01 -8.26 -18.15
C ASP A 101 -15.94 -6.89 -17.44
N GLU A 102 -16.33 -6.88 -16.16
CA GLU A 102 -16.38 -5.69 -15.30
C GLU A 102 -15.24 -5.79 -14.28
N GLN A 103 -14.51 -4.70 -14.05
CA GLN A 103 -13.49 -4.64 -12.99
C GLN A 103 -14.14 -4.53 -11.60
N THR A 104 -14.79 -5.60 -11.13
CA THR A 104 -15.40 -5.64 -9.80
C THR A 104 -14.60 -6.51 -8.82
N GLN A 105 -14.56 -6.06 -7.58
CA GLN A 105 -13.90 -6.72 -6.44
C GLN A 105 -14.90 -7.02 -5.31
N SER A 106 -16.18 -6.70 -5.51
CA SER A 106 -17.25 -6.89 -4.54
C SER A 106 -17.99 -8.19 -4.83
N LEU A 107 -18.22 -8.99 -3.79
CA LEU A 107 -19.07 -10.16 -3.90
C LEU A 107 -20.50 -9.75 -4.29
N PRO A 108 -21.18 -10.56 -5.12
CA PRO A 108 -22.55 -10.27 -5.51
C PRO A 108 -23.51 -10.40 -4.32
N ASN A 109 -24.58 -9.62 -4.35
CA ASN A 109 -25.61 -9.63 -3.30
C ASN A 109 -26.80 -10.55 -3.63
N ASP A 110 -26.90 -11.05 -4.87
CA ASP A 110 -27.98 -11.94 -5.30
C ASP A 110 -27.56 -13.42 -5.23
N SER A 111 -28.50 -14.28 -4.81
CA SER A 111 -28.25 -15.71 -4.57
C SER A 111 -27.73 -16.44 -5.81
N LEU A 112 -28.33 -16.17 -6.97
CA LEU A 112 -27.96 -16.85 -8.22
C LEU A 112 -26.52 -16.53 -8.62
N SER A 113 -26.05 -15.30 -8.39
CA SER A 113 -24.68 -14.93 -8.68
C SER A 113 -23.67 -15.51 -7.70
N LEU A 114 -24.03 -15.61 -6.42
CA LEU A 114 -23.21 -16.32 -5.45
C LEU A 114 -23.11 -17.81 -5.77
N GLU A 115 -24.20 -18.46 -6.20
CA GLU A 115 -24.19 -19.88 -6.61
C GLU A 115 -23.27 -20.12 -7.82
N ARG A 116 -23.33 -19.24 -8.82
CA ARG A 116 -22.45 -19.31 -10.00
C ARG A 116 -20.98 -19.09 -9.64
N LEU A 117 -20.70 -18.13 -8.75
CA LEU A 117 -19.34 -17.89 -8.25
C LEU A 117 -18.80 -19.10 -7.50
N ALA A 118 -19.60 -19.68 -6.60
CA ALA A 118 -19.24 -20.89 -5.87
C ALA A 118 -18.95 -22.04 -6.83
N PHE A 119 -19.82 -22.25 -7.82
CA PHE A 119 -19.61 -23.27 -8.86
C PHE A 119 -18.34 -23.04 -9.67
N ALA A 120 -18.05 -21.80 -10.08
CA ALA A 120 -16.84 -21.46 -10.84
C ALA A 120 -15.54 -21.69 -10.06
N LEU A 121 -15.61 -21.70 -8.72
CA LEU A 121 -14.49 -21.94 -7.80
C LEU A 121 -14.49 -23.38 -7.26
N ASP A 122 -15.17 -24.31 -7.92
CA ASP A 122 -15.30 -25.72 -7.51
C ASP A 122 -15.81 -25.91 -6.06
N CYS A 123 -16.64 -24.99 -5.58
CA CYS A 123 -17.32 -25.12 -4.29
C CYS A 123 -18.70 -25.77 -4.47
N GLU A 124 -18.98 -26.79 -3.65
CA GLU A 124 -20.24 -27.57 -3.70
C GLU A 124 -21.50 -26.74 -3.41
N SER A 125 -21.35 -25.64 -2.65
CA SER A 125 -22.45 -24.75 -2.29
C SER A 125 -21.93 -23.35 -1.93
N VAL A 126 -22.83 -22.38 -1.84
CA VAL A 126 -22.53 -21.01 -1.38
C VAL A 126 -22.02 -21.03 0.07
N GLU A 127 -22.58 -21.89 0.91
CA GLU A 127 -22.12 -22.06 2.30
C GLU A 127 -20.69 -22.61 2.33
N LYS A 128 -20.36 -23.54 1.42
CA LYS A 128 -19.01 -24.08 1.34
C LYS A 128 -18.02 -23.02 0.86
N PHE A 129 -18.39 -22.23 -0.13
CA PHE A 129 -17.60 -21.08 -0.58
C PHE A 129 -17.36 -20.08 0.56
N ASP A 130 -18.40 -19.67 1.29
CA ASP A 130 -18.28 -18.73 2.41
C ASP A 130 -17.37 -19.28 3.52
N GLN A 131 -17.48 -20.57 3.86
CA GLN A 131 -16.57 -21.22 4.81
C GLN A 131 -15.10 -21.17 4.36
N VAL A 132 -14.83 -21.47 3.08
CA VAL A 132 -13.47 -21.45 2.52
C VAL A 132 -12.93 -20.03 2.49
N LEU A 133 -13.74 -19.05 2.03
CA LEU A 133 -13.39 -17.64 2.01
C LEU A 133 -13.04 -17.12 3.40
N ARG A 134 -13.91 -17.37 4.39
CA ARG A 134 -13.66 -16.96 5.79
C ARG A 134 -12.40 -17.59 6.35
N ARG A 135 -12.13 -18.86 6.05
CA ARG A 135 -10.90 -19.54 6.48
C ARG A 135 -9.66 -18.84 5.93
N HIS A 136 -9.63 -18.53 4.63
CA HIS A 136 -8.50 -17.83 4.02
C HIS A 136 -8.36 -16.41 4.57
N ARG A 137 -9.45 -15.65 4.69
CA ARG A 137 -9.41 -14.31 5.28
C ARG A 137 -8.90 -14.31 6.73
N ASN A 138 -9.40 -15.22 7.57
CA ASN A 138 -8.93 -15.34 8.95
C ASN A 138 -7.44 -15.69 9.03
N ASN A 139 -6.96 -16.60 8.16
CA ASN A 139 -5.54 -16.92 8.09
C ASN A 139 -4.69 -15.71 7.73
N VAL A 140 -5.14 -14.88 6.78
CA VAL A 140 -4.44 -13.64 6.39
C VAL A 140 -4.45 -12.65 7.54
N SER A 141 -5.61 -12.37 8.14
CA SER A 141 -5.74 -11.40 9.22
C SER A 141 -4.93 -11.79 10.46
N GLU A 142 -4.79 -13.08 10.75
CA GLU A 142 -3.93 -13.59 11.83
C GLU A 142 -2.45 -13.19 11.60
N VAL A 143 -1.93 -13.41 10.39
CA VAL A 143 -0.55 -13.06 10.03
C VAL A 143 -0.37 -11.54 9.90
N PHE A 144 -1.37 -10.85 9.36
CA PHE A 144 -1.36 -9.39 9.26
C PHE A 144 -1.30 -8.73 10.65
N SER A 145 -2.05 -9.29 11.62
CA SER A 145 -2.08 -8.80 12.99
C SER A 145 -0.74 -8.98 13.71
N SER A 146 -0.02 -10.08 13.46
CA SER A 146 1.30 -10.34 14.07
C SER A 146 2.40 -9.43 13.51
N ILE A 147 2.27 -8.98 12.27
CA ILE A 147 3.24 -8.12 11.60
C ILE A 147 3.24 -6.69 12.15
N VAL A 148 4.45 -6.15 12.37
CA VAL A 148 4.74 -4.83 12.96
C VAL A 148 4.29 -4.65 14.41
N THR A 149 4.52 -5.64 15.28
CA THR A 149 4.44 -5.46 16.74
C THR A 149 5.83 -5.20 17.33
N SER A 150 6.00 -3.99 17.87
CA SER A 150 6.96 -3.63 18.91
C SER A 150 6.36 -2.43 19.63
N ASP A 151 6.30 -2.52 20.96
CA ASP A 151 5.51 -1.70 21.87
C ASP A 151 5.53 -0.19 21.57
N GLU A 152 4.34 0.38 21.41
CA GLU A 152 3.86 1.68 21.94
C GLU A 152 2.49 1.98 21.31
N ASP A 153 1.45 1.38 21.91
CA ASP A 153 0.09 1.91 21.83
C ASP A 153 0.06 3.27 22.53
N ALA A 154 0.18 4.37 21.77
CA ALA A 154 -0.19 5.69 22.28
C ALA A 154 -0.43 6.73 21.16
N LEU A 155 -1.61 7.39 21.27
CA LEU A 155 -2.00 8.73 20.76
C LEU A 155 -2.54 8.77 19.31
N ALA A 156 -3.85 8.96 19.11
CA ALA A 156 -4.65 10.21 19.07
C ALA A 156 -4.45 10.95 17.72
N GLU A 157 -5.43 11.47 16.98
CA GLU A 157 -6.88 11.73 17.07
C GLU A 157 -7.35 11.99 15.60
N ASP A 158 -8.65 12.14 15.36
CA ASP A 158 -9.28 12.55 14.08
C ASP A 158 -8.53 13.70 13.36
N ASP A 159 -7.62 13.37 12.42
CA ASP A 159 -7.05 14.35 11.49
C ASP A 159 -7.01 13.76 10.08
N GLU A 160 -7.93 14.22 9.23
CA GLU A 160 -8.04 13.86 7.81
C GLU A 160 -6.73 14.19 7.05
N GLN A 161 -5.97 15.19 7.53
CA GLN A 161 -4.64 15.51 7.01
C GLN A 161 -3.60 14.43 7.35
N ALA A 162 -3.72 13.77 8.51
CA ALA A 162 -2.81 12.69 8.89
C ALA A 162 -2.99 11.46 7.98
N GLU A 163 -4.24 11.12 7.61
CA GLU A 163 -4.53 10.00 6.69
C GLU A 163 -3.93 10.27 5.29
N LEU A 164 -4.07 11.48 4.75
CA LEU A 164 -3.53 11.85 3.43
C LEU A 164 -1.99 11.93 3.43
N LEU A 165 -1.36 12.42 4.49
CA LEU A 165 0.10 12.48 4.60
C LEU A 165 0.76 11.10 4.66
N ILE A 166 0.07 10.09 5.20
CA ILE A 166 0.56 8.71 5.23
C ILE A 166 0.64 8.13 3.80
N PHE A 167 -0.34 8.40 2.93
CA PHE A 167 -0.26 8.01 1.52
C PHE A 167 0.97 8.61 0.83
N TRP A 168 1.18 9.92 0.97
CA TRP A 168 2.33 10.59 0.35
C TRP A 168 3.67 10.13 0.94
N ARG A 169 3.69 9.73 2.21
CA ARG A 169 4.86 9.11 2.85
C ARG A 169 5.18 7.76 2.28
N TRP A 170 4.18 6.91 2.13
CA TRP A 170 4.33 5.62 1.47
C TRP A 170 4.81 5.78 0.01
N PHE A 171 4.15 6.66 -0.74
CA PHE A 171 4.50 6.93 -2.13
C PHE A 171 5.92 7.48 -2.25
N TRP A 172 6.35 8.33 -1.32
CA TRP A 172 7.72 8.84 -1.28
C TRP A 172 8.76 7.75 -0.98
N LEU A 173 8.45 6.82 -0.06
CA LEU A 173 9.38 5.78 0.38
C LEU A 173 9.37 4.52 -0.49
N SER A 174 8.36 4.36 -1.34
CA SER A 174 8.27 3.24 -2.27
C SER A 174 9.18 3.47 -3.47
N ASP A 175 10.25 2.67 -3.56
CA ASP A 175 11.20 2.70 -4.68
C ASP A 175 10.69 1.96 -5.93
N ASN A 176 9.54 1.28 -5.85
CA ASN A 176 9.05 0.41 -6.90
C ASN A 176 7.85 1.02 -7.66
N LEU A 177 8.08 1.35 -8.92
CA LEU A 177 7.14 1.94 -9.86
C LEU A 177 5.92 1.03 -10.14
N ASP A 178 6.15 -0.28 -10.21
CA ASP A 178 5.10 -1.28 -10.49
C ASP A 178 4.14 -1.46 -9.30
N VAL A 179 4.64 -1.20 -8.09
CA VAL A 179 3.85 -1.20 -6.85
C VAL A 179 3.03 0.08 -6.74
N ILE A 180 3.56 1.19 -7.25
CA ILE A 180 2.85 2.47 -7.34
C ILE A 180 1.69 2.36 -8.32
N GLU A 181 1.87 1.84 -9.54
CA GLU A 181 0.77 1.65 -10.51
C GLU A 181 -0.34 0.77 -9.95
N SER A 182 -0.02 -0.38 -9.33
CA SER A 182 -1.02 -1.25 -8.71
C SER A 182 -1.71 -0.57 -7.51
N ALA A 183 -0.99 0.15 -6.65
CA ALA A 183 -1.59 0.85 -5.52
C ALA A 183 -2.45 2.05 -5.93
N VAL A 184 -2.00 2.80 -6.94
CA VAL A 184 -2.75 3.83 -7.66
C VAL A 184 -4.03 3.20 -8.17
N ASP A 185 -3.98 2.15 -8.99
CA ASP A 185 -5.17 1.48 -9.53
C ASP A 185 -6.12 0.97 -8.42
N ASN A 186 -5.59 0.55 -7.27
CA ASN A 186 -6.38 0.06 -6.14
C ASN A 186 -6.98 1.16 -5.25
N VAL A 187 -6.40 2.35 -5.28
CA VAL A 187 -6.95 3.56 -4.64
C VAL A 187 -7.98 4.21 -5.59
N PHE A 188 -7.70 4.27 -6.89
CA PHE A 188 -8.60 4.78 -7.92
C PHE A 188 -9.84 3.89 -8.12
N ALA A 189 -9.72 2.57 -8.07
CA ALA A 189 -10.87 1.65 -8.10
C ALA A 189 -11.80 1.80 -6.88
N SER A 190 -11.28 2.29 -5.74
CA SER A 190 -12.09 2.62 -4.56
C SER A 190 -12.77 4.00 -4.63
N ALA A 191 -12.35 4.86 -5.56
CA ALA A 191 -12.89 6.21 -5.75
C ALA A 191 -14.02 6.28 -6.80
N GLU A 192 -14.34 5.18 -7.50
CA GLU A 192 -15.40 5.19 -8.52
C GLU A 192 -16.79 5.55 -7.98
N ASN A 193 -17.04 5.38 -6.67
CA ASN A 193 -18.35 5.63 -6.05
C ASN A 193 -18.42 6.85 -5.11
N ASN A 194 -17.38 7.68 -5.00
CA ASN A 194 -17.43 8.87 -4.16
C ASN A 194 -16.64 10.04 -4.76
N ASP A 195 -17.34 11.04 -5.31
CA ASP A 195 -16.74 12.19 -6.02
C ASP A 195 -15.93 13.12 -5.10
N GLU A 196 -16.07 12.99 -3.79
CA GLU A 196 -15.33 13.76 -2.78
C GLU A 196 -13.87 13.28 -2.67
N TYR A 197 -13.62 11.96 -2.72
CA TYR A 197 -12.27 11.37 -2.66
C TYR A 197 -11.49 11.45 -3.98
N LYS A 198 -12.17 11.57 -5.13
CA LYS A 198 -11.53 11.80 -6.44
C LYS A 198 -10.75 13.12 -6.47
N ASN A 199 -11.18 14.12 -5.70
CA ASN A 199 -10.53 15.44 -5.65
C ASN A 199 -9.33 15.47 -4.70
N GLU A 200 -9.25 14.56 -3.72
CA GLU A 200 -8.15 14.55 -2.73
C GLU A 200 -6.98 13.63 -3.11
N LEU A 201 -7.21 12.64 -3.97
CA LEU A 201 -6.22 11.73 -4.54
C LEU A 201 -6.24 11.84 -6.07
N ILE A 202 -5.81 12.99 -6.60
CA ILE A 202 -5.77 13.25 -8.04
C ILE A 202 -4.53 12.58 -8.66
N ALA A 203 -4.77 11.94 -9.81
CA ALA A 203 -3.86 11.19 -10.68
C ALA A 203 -2.37 11.46 -10.48
N ILE A 204 -1.72 10.57 -9.71
CA ILE A 204 -0.30 10.37 -9.84
C ILE A 204 -0.05 9.94 -11.28
N ASN A 205 0.48 10.85 -12.11
CA ASN A 205 0.72 10.57 -13.51
C ASN A 205 2.14 10.00 -13.70
N ASP A 206 2.36 9.28 -14.80
CA ASP A 206 3.67 8.70 -15.16
C ASP A 206 4.80 9.73 -15.11
N GLU A 207 4.50 11.00 -15.37
CA GLU A 207 5.48 12.08 -15.41
C GLU A 207 5.94 12.48 -13.99
N GLN A 208 5.03 12.58 -13.02
CA GLN A 208 5.33 12.81 -11.60
C GLN A 208 6.17 11.65 -11.06
N ILE A 209 5.77 10.43 -11.39
CA ILE A 209 6.48 9.21 -11.03
C ILE A 209 7.92 9.23 -11.57
N LYS A 210 8.09 9.50 -12.86
CA LYS A 210 9.41 9.59 -13.51
C LYS A 210 10.26 10.71 -12.91
N LEU A 211 9.65 11.87 -12.64
CA LEU A 211 10.32 13.01 -12.01
C LEU A 211 10.88 12.61 -10.63
N LEU A 212 10.07 12.00 -9.77
CA LEU A 212 10.49 11.59 -8.43
C LEU A 212 11.52 10.46 -8.48
N ALA A 213 11.38 9.49 -9.37
CA ALA A 213 12.38 8.44 -9.58
C ALA A 213 13.74 9.01 -10.04
N SER A 214 13.72 10.00 -10.94
CA SER A 214 14.94 10.69 -11.38
C SER A 214 15.60 11.47 -10.23
N PHE A 215 14.80 12.07 -9.34
CA PHE A 215 15.29 12.77 -8.18
C PHE A 215 15.88 11.81 -7.13
N ARG A 216 15.20 10.68 -6.85
CA ARG A 216 15.68 9.61 -5.94
C ARG A 216 17.03 9.06 -6.36
N SER A 217 17.23 8.88 -7.67
CA SER A 217 18.47 8.40 -8.27
C SER A 217 19.54 9.49 -8.47
N SER A 218 19.26 10.74 -8.11
CA SER A 218 20.20 11.84 -8.29
C SER A 218 21.44 11.68 -7.41
N ARG A 219 22.63 11.97 -7.96
CA ARG A 219 23.91 11.85 -7.23
C ARG A 219 23.93 12.69 -5.95
N LYS A 220 23.24 13.85 -5.93
CA LYS A 220 23.13 14.72 -4.75
C LYS A 220 22.45 14.00 -3.58
N LEU A 221 21.35 13.31 -3.88
CA LEU A 221 20.57 12.58 -2.88
C LEU A 221 21.27 11.28 -2.45
N LEU A 222 21.85 10.55 -3.39
CA LEU A 222 22.63 9.33 -3.09
C LEU A 222 23.89 9.62 -2.24
N SER A 223 24.48 10.81 -2.37
CA SER A 223 25.64 11.23 -1.56
C SER A 223 25.28 11.89 -0.22
N MET A 224 23.99 11.97 0.12
CA MET A 224 23.50 12.72 1.28
C MET A 224 23.81 12.00 2.60
N GLU A 225 24.15 12.76 3.63
CA GLU A 225 24.31 12.21 4.98
C GLU A 225 22.97 11.82 5.59
N LYS A 226 22.98 10.83 6.48
CA LYS A 226 21.77 10.25 7.10
C LYS A 226 20.82 11.30 7.67
N GLN A 227 21.34 12.30 8.39
CA GLN A 227 20.50 13.35 8.99
C GLN A 227 19.78 14.21 7.94
N GLY A 228 20.41 14.47 6.79
CA GLY A 228 19.77 15.16 5.67
C GLY A 228 18.69 14.31 5.03
N ARG A 229 18.95 13.01 4.89
CA ARG A 229 18.00 12.05 4.35
C ARG A 229 16.75 11.93 5.23
N ASP A 230 16.92 11.78 6.54
CA ASP A 230 15.82 11.70 7.51
C ASP A 230 14.92 12.94 7.46
N ARG A 231 15.49 14.13 7.23
CA ARG A 231 14.72 15.37 7.08
C ARG A 231 13.98 15.40 5.75
N LEU A 232 14.63 14.99 4.67
CA LEU A 232 13.99 14.93 3.36
C LEU A 232 12.81 13.94 3.35
N ASP A 233 12.96 12.79 4.00
CA ASP A 233 11.92 11.75 4.10
C ASP A 233 10.71 12.21 4.93
N LYS A 234 10.87 13.25 5.76
CA LYS A 234 9.76 13.95 6.44
C LYS A 234 9.16 15.07 5.61
N LEU A 235 9.97 15.79 4.82
CA LEU A 235 9.54 16.92 4.01
C LEU A 235 8.77 16.49 2.76
N MET A 236 9.27 15.49 2.04
CA MET A 236 8.71 15.11 0.74
C MET A 236 7.21 14.72 0.81
N PRO A 237 6.74 14.00 1.83
CA PRO A 237 5.30 13.70 1.97
C PRO A 237 4.44 14.96 2.09
N LEU A 238 4.88 15.94 2.90
CA LEU A 238 4.21 17.23 3.07
C LEU A 238 4.18 18.01 1.76
N LEU A 239 5.32 18.05 1.06
CA LEU A 239 5.47 18.77 -0.19
C LEU A 239 4.60 18.19 -1.31
N LEU A 240 4.55 16.87 -1.41
CA LEU A 240 3.70 16.17 -2.38
C LEU A 240 2.22 16.40 -2.08
N TYR A 241 1.84 16.33 -0.80
CA TYR A 241 0.49 16.69 -0.36
C TYR A 241 0.14 18.12 -0.78
N LEU A 242 0.97 19.12 -0.46
CA LEU A 242 0.71 20.52 -0.80
C LEU A 242 0.66 20.77 -2.31
N CYS A 243 1.53 20.12 -3.08
CA CYS A 243 1.46 20.18 -4.54
C CYS A 243 0.13 19.63 -5.06
N ASN A 244 -0.46 18.64 -4.38
CA ASN A 244 -1.74 18.07 -4.75
C ASN A 244 -2.94 18.95 -4.38
N GLN A 245 -2.76 20.00 -3.55
CA GLN A 245 -3.82 20.92 -3.16
C GLN A 245 -4.01 22.11 -4.11
N VAL A 246 -3.25 22.18 -5.21
CA VAL A 246 -3.36 23.25 -6.21
C VAL A 246 -3.88 22.73 -7.54
N ASP A 247 -4.46 23.61 -8.35
CA ASP A 247 -5.12 23.26 -9.63
C ASP A 247 -4.23 22.47 -10.61
N GLU A 248 -2.90 22.67 -10.55
CA GLU A 248 -1.92 22.07 -11.46
C GLU A 248 -0.79 21.34 -10.68
N PRO A 249 -1.05 20.17 -10.08
CA PRO A 249 -0.13 19.52 -9.15
C PRO A 249 1.24 19.18 -9.74
N PHE A 250 1.26 18.67 -10.97
CA PHE A 250 2.52 18.33 -11.63
C PHE A 250 3.37 19.57 -11.92
N ILE A 251 2.76 20.67 -12.37
CA ILE A 251 3.47 21.92 -12.64
C ILE A 251 4.02 22.49 -11.33
N ALA A 252 3.24 22.43 -10.24
CA ALA A 252 3.70 22.85 -8.91
C ALA A 252 4.91 22.04 -8.47
N LEU A 253 4.85 20.72 -8.57
CA LEU A 253 5.96 19.83 -8.25
C LEU A 253 7.20 20.15 -9.12
N GLN A 254 7.04 20.25 -10.44
CA GLN A 254 8.14 20.60 -11.36
C GLN A 254 8.84 21.92 -11.01
N ARG A 255 8.09 22.91 -10.50
CA ARG A 255 8.65 24.22 -10.11
C ARG A 255 9.37 24.18 -8.77
N VAL A 256 8.88 23.39 -7.83
CA VAL A 256 9.45 23.29 -6.48
C VAL A 256 10.67 22.35 -6.44
N MET A 257 10.70 21.30 -7.26
CA MET A 257 11.80 20.33 -7.27
C MET A 257 13.20 20.93 -7.46
N PRO A 258 13.45 21.88 -8.39
CA PRO A 258 14.74 22.55 -8.53
C PRO A 258 15.18 23.29 -7.25
N PHE A 259 14.23 23.87 -6.51
CA PHE A 259 14.51 24.53 -5.25
C PHE A 259 14.93 23.49 -4.19
N ILE A 260 14.17 22.40 -4.03
CA ILE A 260 14.52 21.31 -3.11
C ILE A 260 15.91 20.76 -3.44
N GLU A 261 16.20 20.48 -4.70
CA GLU A 261 17.51 20.05 -5.18
C GLU A 261 18.66 21.00 -4.85
N SER A 262 18.38 22.29 -4.80
CA SER A 262 19.39 23.32 -4.49
C SER A 262 19.70 23.36 -2.99
N VAL A 263 18.73 23.04 -2.13
CA VAL A 263 18.87 23.09 -0.67
C VAL A 263 19.25 21.75 -0.04
N LEU A 264 19.28 20.64 -0.79
CA LEU A 264 19.68 19.32 -0.32
C LEU A 264 21.00 19.30 0.47
N ARG A 265 21.98 20.12 0.08
CA ARG A 265 23.30 20.17 0.76
C ARG A 265 23.28 20.95 2.08
N ARG A 266 22.19 21.66 2.39
CA ARG A 266 22.06 22.52 3.56
C ARG A 266 20.88 22.06 4.40
N THR A 267 21.11 21.03 5.19
CA THR A 267 20.08 20.33 5.98
C THR A 267 19.25 21.24 6.90
N ALA A 268 19.78 22.42 7.29
CA ALA A 268 19.05 23.44 8.04
C ALA A 268 17.83 24.00 7.28
N TYR A 269 17.91 24.17 5.97
CA TYR A 269 16.77 24.63 5.16
C TYR A 269 15.68 23.56 5.09
N LEU A 270 16.04 22.28 5.05
CA LEU A 270 15.05 21.19 5.11
C LEU A 270 14.29 21.21 6.43
N ALA A 271 14.95 21.51 7.55
CA ALA A 271 14.26 21.64 8.84
C ALA A 271 13.30 22.84 8.86
N LEU A 272 13.72 23.99 8.33
CA LEU A 272 12.87 25.18 8.23
C LEU A 272 11.60 24.91 7.40
N LEU A 273 11.74 24.20 6.28
CA LEU A 273 10.61 23.84 5.42
C LEU A 273 9.66 22.81 6.07
N ILE A 274 10.16 21.96 6.98
CA ILE A 274 9.27 21.06 7.75
C ILE A 274 8.48 21.86 8.80
N GLU A 275 9.10 22.86 9.42
CA GLU A 275 8.44 23.73 10.40
C GLU A 275 7.46 24.72 9.75
N THR A 276 7.68 25.06 8.48
CA THR A 276 6.82 25.95 7.67
C THR A 276 6.62 25.40 6.25
N PRO A 277 5.76 24.37 6.09
CA PRO A 277 5.52 23.69 4.81
C PRO A 277 4.94 24.60 3.72
#